data_AF-A0A0B5HNX6-F1
#
_entry.id   AF-A0A0B5HNX6-F1
#
_cell.length_a   1.000
_cell.length_b   1.000
_cell.length_c   1.000
_cell.angle_alpha   90.00
_cell.angle_beta   90.00
_cell.angle_gamma   90.00
#
_symmetry.space_group_name_H-M   'P 1'
#
loop_
_entity.id
_entity.type
_entity.pdbx_description
1 polymer ?
#
loop_
_entity_poly.entity_id
_entity_poly.type
_entity_poly.pdbx_seq_one_letter_code
_entity_poly.pdbx_strand_id
1 'polypeptide(L)'
;MVLGFALAFVTGFITKLTDNLVDEPFVWHGFAKNLLGITYGFLAGFLVAQSTEFATLVLAITISVLIAGKIDDRAHQLAVAALIATTLAFGLPQVSIPFMALFVLLGFADEKLNDWADRRSEKGIETGKVFGLAVKSRLILEAGALAIGVITSNWVYFFALLLFDLGYNFADRLMPFFIHSTDFFYTKQILLQCVGCKKEKLDSIKVVRQMLNEMPSILELKKISEPNVFNYKAKNTQDSGISGVVVIAESHIAIHTFPEKGFALVAVSSCKSIDSKKVKEYVSKKLGPRGISEKVVEKGRGWPKNIEKAAAKAKDERQEVIVD
;
A
#
# COMPACT_ATOMS: atom_id res chain seq x y z
N MET A 1 -15.37 32.16 12.36
CA MET A 1 -13.95 31.84 12.66
C MET A 1 -13.79 30.48 13.36
N VAL A 2 -14.41 30.24 14.52
CA VAL A 2 -14.35 28.94 15.24
C VAL A 2 -14.77 27.74 14.36
N LEU A 3 -15.87 27.88 13.62
CA LEU A 3 -16.33 26.84 12.68
C LEU A 3 -15.29 26.55 11.58
N GLY A 4 -14.61 27.57 11.05
CA GLY A 4 -13.56 27.40 10.04
C GLY A 4 -12.36 26.60 10.56
N PHE A 5 -11.96 26.84 11.82
CA PHE A 5 -10.90 26.07 12.47
C PHE A 5 -11.27 24.60 12.70
N ALA A 6 -12.51 24.33 13.15
CA ALA A 6 -13.00 22.96 13.26
C ALA A 6 -13.04 22.26 11.89
N LEU A 7 -13.48 22.97 10.85
CA LEU A 7 -13.49 22.45 9.49
C LEU A 7 -12.08 22.22 8.93
N ALA A 8 -11.09 23.05 9.28
CA ALA A 8 -9.69 22.83 8.90
C ALA A 8 -9.16 21.52 9.48
N PHE A 9 -9.44 21.24 10.77
CA PHE A 9 -9.11 19.96 11.40
C PHE A 9 -9.77 18.78 10.69
N VAL A 10 -11.08 18.85 10.45
CA VAL A 10 -11.82 17.77 9.77
C VAL A 10 -11.32 17.56 8.34
N THR A 11 -10.98 18.64 7.63
CA THR A 11 -10.41 18.58 6.28
C THR A 11 -9.06 17.86 6.30
N GLY A 12 -8.18 18.18 7.25
CA GLY A 12 -6.90 17.49 7.43
C GLY A 12 -7.08 16.00 7.73
N PHE A 13 -8.02 15.67 8.62
CA PHE A 13 -8.36 14.30 8.97
C PHE A 13 -8.84 13.47 7.76
N ILE A 14 -9.78 14.01 6.97
CA ILE A 14 -10.33 13.31 5.80
C ILE A 14 -9.31 13.24 4.66
N THR A 15 -8.47 14.26 4.49
CA THR A 15 -7.35 14.22 3.54
C THR A 15 -6.46 13.02 3.85
N LYS A 16 -6.02 12.86 5.10
CA LYS A 16 -5.17 11.72 5.47
C LYS A 16 -5.88 10.38 5.35
N LEU A 17 -7.15 10.29 5.72
CA LEU A 17 -7.91 9.06 5.52
C LEU A 17 -7.99 8.69 4.03
N THR A 18 -8.09 9.71 3.15
CA THR A 18 -8.08 9.50 1.69
C THR A 18 -6.71 9.03 1.21
N ASP A 19 -5.61 9.70 1.60
CA ASP A 19 -4.24 9.29 1.27
C ASP A 19 -4.02 7.82 1.65
N ASN A 20 -4.38 7.46 2.88
CA ASN A 20 -4.20 6.09 3.38
C ASN A 20 -5.03 5.07 2.59
N LEU A 21 -6.23 5.41 2.09
CA LEU A 21 -7.01 4.52 1.22
C LEU A 21 -6.50 4.47 -0.23
N VAL A 22 -5.78 5.50 -0.68
CA VAL A 22 -5.12 5.52 -1.99
C VAL A 22 -3.87 4.64 -1.95
N ASP A 23 -3.08 4.74 -0.88
CA ASP A 23 -1.81 4.03 -0.67
C ASP A 23 -1.98 2.55 -0.29
N GLU A 24 -3.17 2.13 0.17
CA GLU A 24 -3.47 0.76 0.60
C GLU A 24 -4.37 0.01 -0.43
N PRO A 25 -3.89 -1.08 -1.06
CA PRO A 25 -4.51 -1.70 -2.22
C PRO A 25 -5.63 -2.68 -1.84
N PHE A 26 -6.74 -2.20 -1.29
CA PHE A 26 -7.91 -3.04 -0.99
C PHE A 26 -9.02 -2.89 -2.05
N VAL A 27 -9.54 -4.04 -2.49
CA VAL A 27 -10.54 -4.16 -3.58
C VAL A 27 -11.88 -3.50 -3.24
N TRP A 28 -12.23 -3.36 -1.96
CA TRP A 28 -13.51 -2.79 -1.49
C TRP A 28 -13.47 -1.27 -1.25
N HIS A 29 -12.34 -0.60 -1.49
CA HIS A 29 -12.16 0.82 -1.14
C HIS A 29 -12.20 1.81 -2.30
N GLY A 30 -12.35 1.35 -3.55
CA GLY A 30 -12.39 2.24 -4.72
C GLY A 30 -13.51 3.29 -4.67
N PHE A 31 -14.71 2.90 -4.21
CA PHE A 31 -15.81 3.86 -4.02
C PHE A 31 -15.57 4.77 -2.80
N ALA A 32 -15.11 4.19 -1.69
CA ALA A 32 -14.88 4.92 -0.44
C ALA A 32 -13.80 6.01 -0.60
N LYS A 33 -12.66 5.71 -1.25
CA LYS A 33 -11.60 6.69 -1.48
C LYS A 33 -12.06 7.86 -2.35
N ASN A 34 -12.86 7.60 -3.37
CA ASN A 34 -13.41 8.65 -4.24
C ASN A 34 -14.41 9.52 -3.48
N LEU A 35 -15.27 8.90 -2.65
CA LEU A 35 -16.23 9.64 -1.82
C LEU A 35 -15.53 10.53 -0.80
N LEU A 36 -14.50 10.03 -0.11
CA LEU A 36 -13.71 10.82 0.83
C LEU A 36 -12.92 11.93 0.12
N GLY A 37 -12.39 11.64 -1.07
CA GLY A 37 -11.78 12.62 -1.97
C GLY A 37 -12.71 13.80 -2.25
N ILE A 38 -13.90 13.51 -2.76
CA ILE A 38 -14.94 14.53 -3.00
C ILE A 38 -15.28 15.28 -1.69
N THR A 39 -15.38 14.56 -0.58
CA THR A 39 -15.74 15.12 0.72
C THR A 39 -14.71 16.15 1.20
N TYR A 40 -13.41 15.81 1.23
CA TYR A 40 -12.41 16.79 1.67
C TYR A 40 -12.26 17.94 0.67
N GLY A 41 -12.43 17.68 -0.64
CA GLY A 41 -12.46 18.73 -1.66
C GLY A 41 -13.60 19.73 -1.43
N PHE A 42 -14.81 19.24 -1.13
CA PHE A 42 -15.94 20.08 -0.74
C PHE A 42 -15.65 20.89 0.51
N LEU A 43 -15.13 20.26 1.58
CA LEU A 43 -14.79 20.96 2.82
C LEU A 43 -13.72 22.04 2.60
N ALA A 44 -12.70 21.75 1.79
CA ALA A 44 -11.66 22.70 1.42
C ALA A 44 -12.23 23.89 0.62
N GLY A 45 -13.10 23.63 -0.36
CA GLY A 45 -13.78 24.71 -1.09
C GLY A 45 -14.73 25.53 -0.22
N PHE A 46 -15.38 24.91 0.76
CA PHE A 46 -16.20 25.63 1.74
C PHE A 46 -15.35 26.50 2.66
N LEU A 47 -14.16 26.03 3.08
CA LEU A 47 -13.17 26.82 3.83
C LEU A 47 -12.73 28.05 3.04
N VAL A 48 -12.47 27.91 1.73
CA VAL A 48 -12.12 29.04 0.85
C VAL A 48 -13.18 30.13 0.92
N ALA A 49 -14.46 29.79 0.95
CA ALA A 49 -15.54 30.78 1.02
C ALA A 49 -15.67 31.48 2.39
N GLN A 50 -15.01 31.00 3.45
CA GLN A 50 -15.19 31.55 4.81
C GLN A 50 -14.39 32.84 5.07
N SER A 51 -13.16 32.95 4.56
CA SER A 51 -12.32 34.13 4.77
C SER A 51 -11.18 34.22 3.77
N THR A 52 -10.60 35.42 3.66
CA THR A 52 -9.41 35.67 2.85
C THR A 52 -8.23 34.78 3.26
N GLU A 53 -8.04 34.53 4.55
CA GLU A 53 -6.92 33.72 5.06
C GLU A 53 -7.07 32.25 4.67
N PHE A 54 -8.26 31.67 4.87
CA PHE A 54 -8.53 30.29 4.45
C PHE A 54 -8.44 30.13 2.94
N ALA A 55 -8.98 31.08 2.16
CA ALA A 55 -8.85 31.09 0.71
C ALA A 55 -7.38 31.12 0.27
N THR A 56 -6.60 32.04 0.84
CA THR A 56 -5.17 32.20 0.55
C THR A 56 -4.40 30.92 0.83
N LEU A 57 -4.62 30.27 1.98
CA LEU A 57 -3.93 29.02 2.34
C LEU A 57 -4.35 27.84 1.48
N VAL A 58 -5.64 27.57 1.36
CA VAL A 58 -6.15 26.39 0.68
C VAL A 58 -5.76 26.42 -0.79
N LEU A 59 -5.87 27.59 -1.44
CA LEU A 59 -5.45 27.75 -2.83
C LEU A 59 -3.93 27.63 -2.96
N ALA A 60 -3.14 28.25 -2.08
CA ALA A 60 -1.69 28.16 -2.13
C ALA A 60 -1.17 26.72 -1.98
N ILE A 61 -1.70 25.97 -1.02
CA ILE A 61 -1.35 24.55 -0.80
C ILE A 61 -1.76 23.72 -2.02
N THR A 62 -2.99 23.91 -2.51
CA THR A 62 -3.48 23.18 -3.70
C THR A 62 -2.58 23.42 -4.91
N ILE A 63 -2.20 24.68 -5.17
CA ILE A 63 -1.28 25.06 -6.25
C ILE A 63 0.10 24.43 -6.03
N SER A 64 0.63 24.46 -4.79
CA SER A 64 1.91 23.84 -4.45
C SER A 64 1.95 22.35 -4.78
N VAL A 65 0.93 21.60 -4.34
CA VAL A 65 0.83 20.15 -4.57
C VAL A 65 0.62 19.83 -6.05
N LEU A 66 -0.14 20.66 -6.78
CA LEU A 66 -0.28 20.56 -8.24
C LEU A 66 1.06 20.76 -8.97
N ILE A 67 1.81 21.81 -8.63
CA ILE A 67 3.13 22.09 -9.22
C ILE A 67 4.12 20.96 -8.91
N ALA A 68 4.03 20.37 -7.72
CA ALA A 68 4.87 19.24 -7.33
C ALA A 68 4.51 17.93 -8.04
N GLY A 69 3.36 17.85 -8.72
CA GLY A 69 2.91 16.65 -9.43
C GLY A 69 2.43 15.53 -8.51
N LYS A 70 1.97 15.87 -7.30
CA LYS A 70 1.57 14.90 -6.26
C LYS A 70 0.10 14.46 -6.36
N ILE A 71 -0.66 15.00 -7.31
CA ILE A 71 -2.05 14.61 -7.58
C ILE A 71 -2.07 13.63 -8.75
N ASP A 72 -1.80 12.36 -8.46
CA ASP A 72 -1.70 11.27 -9.44
C ASP A 72 -2.89 10.29 -9.37
N ASP A 73 -3.59 10.19 -8.24
CA ASP A 73 -4.79 9.36 -8.09
C ASP A 73 -6.12 10.07 -8.39
N ARG A 74 -7.10 9.30 -8.88
CA ARG A 74 -8.46 9.78 -9.17
C ARG A 74 -9.16 10.42 -7.96
N ALA A 75 -8.94 9.91 -6.74
CA ALA A 75 -9.57 10.47 -5.54
C ALA A 75 -9.14 11.93 -5.31
N HIS A 76 -7.84 12.22 -5.46
CA HIS A 76 -7.31 13.58 -5.31
C HIS A 76 -7.71 14.49 -6.47
N GLN A 77 -7.81 13.97 -7.69
CA GLN A 77 -8.34 14.72 -8.84
C GLN A 77 -9.81 15.13 -8.61
N LEU A 78 -10.64 14.21 -8.10
CA LEU A 78 -12.03 14.50 -7.74
C LEU A 78 -12.13 15.52 -6.61
N ALA A 79 -11.20 15.49 -5.66
CA ALA A 79 -11.15 16.49 -4.60
C ALA A 79 -10.85 17.90 -5.11
N VAL A 80 -9.88 18.04 -6.03
CA VAL A 80 -9.58 19.33 -6.67
C VAL A 80 -10.79 19.83 -7.46
N ALA A 81 -11.46 18.95 -8.21
CA ALA A 81 -12.69 19.31 -8.92
C ALA A 81 -13.81 19.77 -7.95
N ALA A 82 -13.99 19.06 -6.83
CA ALA A 82 -14.96 19.42 -5.81
C ALA A 82 -14.62 20.76 -5.11
N LEU A 83 -13.34 21.03 -4.86
CA LEU A 83 -12.85 22.30 -4.34
C LEU A 83 -13.20 23.45 -5.28
N ILE A 84 -12.90 23.30 -6.57
CA ILE A 84 -13.21 24.31 -7.60
C ILE A 84 -14.73 24.53 -7.67
N ALA A 85 -15.51 23.46 -7.79
CA ALA A 85 -16.96 23.55 -7.89
C ALA A 85 -17.59 24.24 -6.67
N THR A 86 -17.12 23.90 -5.46
CA THR A 86 -17.61 24.50 -4.22
C THR A 86 -17.19 25.96 -4.11
N THR A 87 -15.95 26.30 -4.48
CA THR A 87 -15.47 27.70 -4.50
C THR A 87 -16.30 28.56 -5.47
N LEU A 88 -16.64 28.03 -6.64
CA LEU A 88 -17.49 28.72 -7.61
C LEU A 88 -18.93 28.88 -7.09
N ALA A 89 -19.46 27.90 -6.36
CA ALA A 89 -20.82 27.92 -5.82
C ALA A 89 -20.99 28.89 -4.64
N PHE A 90 -20.02 28.94 -3.72
CA PHE A 90 -20.10 29.76 -2.51
C PHE A 90 -19.39 31.11 -2.62
N GLY A 91 -18.64 31.33 -3.71
CA GLY A 91 -17.91 32.56 -3.99
C GLY A 91 -16.47 32.53 -3.51
N LEU A 92 -15.63 33.29 -4.20
CA LEU A 92 -14.21 33.46 -3.87
C LEU A 92 -14.01 34.82 -3.21
N PRO A 93 -13.62 34.89 -1.91
CA PRO A 93 -13.27 36.15 -1.28
C PRO A 93 -12.00 36.73 -1.91
N GLN A 94 -11.69 37.99 -1.60
CA GLN A 94 -10.41 38.57 -1.98
C GLN A 94 -9.25 37.74 -1.41
N VAL A 95 -8.27 37.42 -2.25
CA VAL A 95 -7.10 36.62 -1.88
C VAL A 95 -5.89 37.55 -1.75
N SER A 96 -5.09 37.38 -0.70
CA SER A 96 -3.84 38.11 -0.55
C SER A 96 -2.79 37.50 -1.48
N ILE A 97 -2.60 38.09 -2.66
CA ILE A 97 -1.62 37.61 -3.64
C ILE A 97 -0.19 37.49 -3.07
N PRO A 98 0.33 38.46 -2.27
CA PRO A 98 1.67 38.33 -1.69
C PRO A 98 1.81 37.13 -0.76
N PHE A 99 0.82 36.91 0.12
CA PHE A 99 0.86 35.76 1.04
C PHE A 99 0.60 34.44 0.32
N MET A 100 -0.28 34.43 -0.69
CA MET A 100 -0.51 33.25 -1.51
C MET A 100 0.79 32.83 -2.22
N ALA A 101 1.49 33.77 -2.86
CA ALA A 101 2.77 33.48 -3.52
C ALA A 101 3.81 32.95 -2.53
N LEU A 102 3.89 33.55 -1.34
CA LEU A 102 4.77 33.07 -0.27
C LEU A 102 4.42 31.64 0.16
N PHE A 103 3.15 31.34 0.45
CA PHE A 103 2.72 30.01 0.86
C PHE A 103 2.88 28.95 -0.24
N VAL A 104 2.72 29.32 -1.53
CA VAL A 104 3.05 28.42 -2.65
C VAL A 104 4.52 28.06 -2.63
N LEU A 105 5.42 29.04 -2.44
CA LEU A 105 6.86 28.80 -2.38
C LEU A 105 7.25 27.94 -1.17
N LEU A 106 6.70 28.23 0.01
CA LEU A 106 6.97 27.48 1.23
C LEU A 106 6.44 26.05 1.14
N GLY A 107 5.22 25.86 0.65
CA GLY A 107 4.64 24.53 0.44
C GLY A 107 5.43 23.71 -0.57
N PHE A 108 5.91 24.35 -1.65
CA PHE A 108 6.72 23.67 -2.65
C PHE A 108 8.09 23.28 -2.07
N ALA A 109 8.67 24.14 -1.21
CA ALA A 109 9.90 23.83 -0.50
C ALA A 109 9.74 22.64 0.45
N ASP A 110 8.65 22.58 1.22
CA ASP A 110 8.33 21.42 2.07
C ASP A 110 8.21 20.14 1.24
N GLU A 111 7.52 20.20 0.09
CA GLU A 111 7.38 19.03 -0.78
C GLU A 111 8.73 18.58 -1.37
N LYS A 112 9.58 19.51 -1.81
CA LYS A 112 10.93 19.18 -2.30
C LYS A 112 11.85 18.66 -1.19
N LEU A 113 11.71 19.18 0.02
CA LEU A 113 12.44 18.70 1.19
C LEU A 113 12.02 17.26 1.53
N ASN A 114 10.72 16.97 1.48
CA ASN A 114 10.17 15.63 1.67
C ASN A 114 10.69 14.64 0.61
N ASP A 115 10.57 14.99 -0.68
CA ASP A 115 11.12 14.19 -1.79
C ASP A 115 12.62 13.91 -1.64
N TRP A 116 13.38 14.91 -1.17
CA TRP A 116 14.82 14.76 -0.96
C TRP A 116 15.14 13.84 0.23
N ALA A 117 14.35 13.93 1.31
CA ALA A 117 14.51 13.08 2.49
C ALA A 117 14.21 11.62 2.15
N ASP A 118 13.14 11.37 1.39
CA ASP A 118 12.78 10.03 0.91
C ASP A 118 13.91 9.43 0.05
N ARG A 119 14.45 10.19 -0.91
CA ARG A 119 15.61 9.75 -1.72
C ARG A 119 16.88 9.46 -0.92
N ARG A 120 17.08 10.12 0.23
CA ARG A 120 18.20 9.82 1.13
C ARG A 120 17.96 8.57 1.96
N SER A 121 16.73 8.38 2.43
CA SER A 121 16.33 7.16 3.11
C SER A 121 16.49 5.94 2.21
N GLU A 122 16.10 6.04 0.93
CA GLU A 122 16.32 4.99 -0.09
C GLU A 122 17.81 4.64 -0.28
N LYS A 123 18.70 5.62 -0.11
CA LYS A 123 20.16 5.44 -0.20
C LYS A 123 20.79 4.94 1.10
N GLY A 124 20.00 4.62 2.13
CA GLY A 124 20.46 4.14 3.42
C GLY A 124 21.19 5.19 4.26
N ILE A 125 20.98 6.49 3.98
CA ILE A 125 21.58 7.58 4.75
C ILE A 125 20.61 7.97 5.85
N GLU A 126 20.94 7.65 7.11
CA GLU A 126 20.15 8.03 8.27
C GLU A 126 20.10 9.56 8.42
N THR A 127 18.90 10.13 8.23
CA THR A 127 18.61 11.50 8.65
C THR A 127 18.24 11.49 10.12
N GLY A 128 18.90 12.31 10.95
CA GLY A 128 18.66 12.33 12.40
C GLY A 128 17.18 12.50 12.78
N LYS A 129 16.74 11.88 13.88
CA LYS A 129 15.31 11.82 14.30
C LYS A 129 14.59 13.17 14.29
N VAL A 130 15.28 14.23 14.72
CA VAL A 130 14.75 15.61 14.75
C VAL A 130 14.49 16.13 13.34
N PHE A 131 15.40 15.85 12.40
CA PHE A 131 15.23 16.20 11.00
C PHE A 131 14.10 15.41 10.34
N GLY A 132 14.00 14.11 10.62
CA GLY A 132 12.89 13.28 10.13
C GLY A 132 11.51 13.73 10.64
N LEU A 133 11.44 14.21 11.88
CA LEU A 133 10.23 14.85 12.43
C LEU A 133 9.91 16.16 11.70
N ALA A 134 10.93 17.00 11.49
CA ALA A 134 10.79 18.28 10.82
C ALA A 134 10.26 18.18 9.38
N VAL A 135 10.73 17.18 8.64
CA VAL A 135 10.27 16.91 7.26
C VAL A 135 8.82 16.41 7.26
N LYS A 136 8.45 15.55 8.21
CA LYS A 136 7.11 14.97 8.29
C LYS A 136 6.02 15.96 8.71
N SER A 137 6.36 17.03 9.41
CA SER A 137 5.40 17.99 9.95
C SER A 137 5.34 19.31 9.18
N ARG A 138 5.79 19.36 7.91
CA ARG A 138 5.72 20.57 7.05
C ARG A 138 6.17 21.86 7.78
N LEU A 139 7.29 21.77 8.50
CA LEU A 139 7.71 22.85 9.41
C LEU A 139 7.99 24.17 8.69
N ILE A 140 8.33 24.16 7.40
CA ILE A 140 8.64 25.39 6.66
C ILE A 140 7.35 26.20 6.48
N LEU A 141 6.25 25.55 6.11
CA LEU A 141 4.95 26.18 5.95
C LEU A 141 4.41 26.73 7.28
N GLU A 142 4.50 25.94 8.36
CA GLU A 142 4.08 26.37 9.70
C GLU A 142 4.93 27.54 10.22
N ALA A 143 6.25 27.49 10.06
CA ALA A 143 7.14 28.57 10.46
C ALA A 143 6.86 29.87 9.68
N GLY A 144 6.55 29.75 8.39
CA GLY A 144 6.12 30.89 7.58
C GLY A 144 4.81 31.51 8.07
N ALA A 145 3.81 30.68 8.36
CA ALA A 145 2.54 31.17 8.91
C ALA A 145 2.71 31.79 10.30
N LEU A 146 3.58 31.23 11.15
CA LEU A 146 3.93 31.79 12.44
C LEU A 146 4.58 33.17 12.30
N ALA A 147 5.54 33.31 11.39
CA ALA A 147 6.21 34.58 11.12
C ALA A 147 5.21 35.65 10.62
N ILE A 148 4.30 35.29 9.71
CA ILE A 148 3.22 36.18 9.26
C ILE A 148 2.34 36.58 10.45
N GLY A 149 1.97 35.62 11.31
CA GLY A 149 1.19 35.89 12.51
C GLY A 149 1.85 36.91 13.45
N VAL A 150 3.16 36.78 13.68
CA VAL A 150 3.93 37.73 14.50
C VAL A 150 4.01 39.11 13.87
N ILE A 151 4.28 39.20 12.55
CA ILE A 151 4.47 40.47 11.85
C ILE A 151 3.15 41.22 11.66
N THR A 152 2.09 40.51 11.31
CA THR A 152 0.80 41.10 10.90
C THR A 152 -0.24 41.08 12.00
N SER A 153 0.04 40.42 13.14
CA SER A 153 -0.94 40.08 14.18
C SER A 153 -2.13 39.24 13.69
N ASN A 154 -2.07 38.67 12.48
CA ASN A 154 -3.09 37.78 11.93
C ASN A 154 -2.71 36.32 12.14
N TRP A 155 -3.22 35.74 13.23
CA TRP A 155 -2.93 34.37 13.64
C TRP A 155 -3.77 33.31 12.91
N VAL A 156 -4.71 33.71 12.05
CA VAL A 156 -5.63 32.77 11.38
C VAL A 156 -4.85 31.80 10.50
N TYR A 157 -3.81 32.28 9.80
CA TYR A 157 -2.96 31.44 8.96
C TYR A 157 -2.31 30.30 9.75
N PHE A 158 -1.69 30.65 10.88
CA PHE A 158 -0.98 29.70 11.73
C PHE A 158 -1.94 28.67 12.35
N PHE A 159 -3.04 29.12 12.94
CA PHE A 159 -4.00 28.19 13.57
C PHE A 159 -4.73 27.32 12.57
N ALA A 160 -5.00 27.81 11.35
CA ALA A 160 -5.61 27.01 10.29
C ALA A 160 -4.70 25.84 9.88
N LEU A 161 -3.39 26.10 9.67
CA LEU A 161 -2.41 25.07 9.36
C LEU A 161 -2.23 24.09 10.52
N LEU A 162 -2.00 24.61 11.73
CA LEU A 162 -1.80 23.79 12.92
C LEU A 162 -2.95 22.82 13.15
N LEU A 163 -4.20 23.28 12.98
CA LEU A 163 -5.37 22.44 13.18
C LEU A 163 -5.57 21.44 12.04
N PHE A 164 -5.29 21.84 10.80
CA PHE A 164 -5.27 20.90 9.68
C PHE A 164 -4.26 19.78 9.93
N ASP A 165 -3.04 20.11 10.32
CA ASP A 165 -1.97 19.14 10.57
C ASP A 165 -2.26 18.29 11.83
N LEU A 166 -2.89 18.87 12.85
CA LEU A 166 -3.39 18.10 14.00
C LEU A 166 -4.42 17.05 13.55
N GLY A 167 -5.36 17.44 12.67
CA GLY A 167 -6.36 16.54 12.10
C GLY A 167 -5.74 15.44 11.24
N TYR A 168 -4.80 15.82 10.37
CA TYR A 168 -4.05 14.91 9.51
C TYR A 168 -3.30 13.85 10.35
N ASN A 169 -2.52 14.28 11.34
CA ASN A 169 -1.77 13.38 12.22
C ASN A 169 -2.68 12.54 13.14
N PHE A 170 -3.85 13.07 13.51
CA PHE A 170 -4.81 12.33 14.33
C PHE A 170 -5.43 11.16 13.56
N ALA A 171 -5.68 11.31 12.25
CA ALA A 171 -6.15 10.23 11.40
C ALA A 171 -5.20 9.03 11.42
N ASP A 172 -3.88 9.27 11.34
CA ASP A 172 -2.88 8.20 11.42
C ASP A 172 -2.85 7.48 12.77
N ARG A 173 -3.11 8.20 13.87
CA ARG A 173 -3.19 7.60 15.21
C ARG A 173 -4.47 6.80 15.41
N LEU A 174 -5.57 7.20 14.79
CA LEU A 174 -6.85 6.49 14.86
C LEU A 174 -6.94 5.31 13.90
N MET A 175 -6.20 5.35 12.79
CA MET A 175 -6.25 4.32 11.75
C MET A 175 -6.08 2.88 12.29
N PRO A 176 -5.15 2.58 13.22
CA PRO A 176 -5.02 1.22 13.79
C PRO A 176 -6.25 0.70 14.56
N PHE A 177 -7.16 1.59 15.00
CA PHE A 177 -8.38 1.19 15.70
C PHE A 177 -9.52 0.83 14.74
N PHE A 178 -9.57 1.48 13.57
CA PHE A 178 -10.55 1.17 12.51
C PHE A 178 -10.06 0.06 11.57
N ILE A 179 -8.74 -0.01 11.37
CA ILE A 179 -8.05 -1.10 10.70
C ILE A 179 -7.56 -2.09 11.77
N HIS A 180 -8.47 -2.57 12.62
CA HIS A 180 -8.21 -3.79 13.36
C HIS A 180 -8.40 -4.98 12.40
N SER A 181 -7.33 -5.74 12.21
CA SER A 181 -7.32 -7.09 11.62
C SER A 181 -7.89 -7.28 10.21
N THR A 182 -7.20 -6.77 9.19
CA THR A 182 -6.89 -7.68 8.07
C THR A 182 -5.40 -7.90 8.10
N ASP A 183 -4.99 -9.02 8.66
CA ASP A 183 -3.60 -9.48 8.66
C ASP A 183 -3.01 -9.30 7.26
N PHE A 184 -2.22 -8.24 7.08
CA PHE A 184 -1.61 -7.93 5.79
C PHE A 184 -0.48 -8.92 5.57
N PHE A 185 -0.79 -10.04 4.93
CA PHE A 185 0.22 -10.98 4.46
C PHE A 185 0.63 -10.60 3.05
N TYR A 186 1.93 -10.38 2.85
CA TYR A 186 2.50 -10.17 1.52
C TYR A 186 2.38 -11.42 0.66
N THR A 187 2.27 -12.61 1.25
CA THR A 187 2.11 -13.85 0.49
C THR A 187 1.36 -14.90 1.29
N LYS A 188 0.30 -15.47 0.71
CA LYS A 188 -0.30 -16.73 1.16
C LYS A 188 0.31 -17.88 0.38
N GLN A 189 0.86 -18.85 1.09
CA GLN A 189 1.47 -20.05 0.54
C GLN A 189 0.66 -21.28 0.96
N ILE A 190 0.09 -21.99 -0.01
CA ILE A 190 -0.59 -23.26 0.19
C ILE A 190 0.39 -24.38 -0.16
N LEU A 191 0.68 -25.23 0.81
CA LEU A 191 1.53 -26.41 0.66
C LEU A 191 0.66 -27.66 0.76
N LEU A 192 0.61 -28.44 -0.32
CA LEU A 192 -0.09 -29.72 -0.35
C LEU A 192 0.93 -30.85 -0.41
N GLN A 193 0.83 -31.76 0.55
CA GLN A 193 1.54 -33.03 0.56
C GLN A 193 0.56 -34.12 0.15
N CYS A 194 0.79 -34.69 -1.04
CA CYS A 194 -0.12 -35.65 -1.67
C CYS A 194 0.48 -37.05 -1.56
N VAL A 195 -0.24 -37.98 -0.93
CA VAL A 195 0.20 -39.37 -0.70
C VAL A 195 -0.67 -40.36 -1.46
N GLY A 196 -0.06 -41.44 -1.96
CA GLY A 196 -0.74 -42.47 -2.73
C GLY A 196 -1.26 -41.98 -4.08
N CYS A 197 -0.53 -41.08 -4.74
CA CYS A 197 -0.85 -40.64 -6.10
C CYS A 197 -0.53 -41.74 -7.13
N LYS A 198 -1.12 -41.64 -8.32
CA LYS A 198 -0.87 -42.58 -9.42
C LYS A 198 0.54 -42.39 -9.99
N LYS A 199 1.35 -43.45 -9.99
CA LYS A 199 2.77 -43.42 -10.40
C LYS A 199 2.94 -42.88 -11.82
N GLU A 200 2.07 -43.26 -12.75
CA GLU A 200 2.12 -42.83 -14.17
C GLU A 200 1.85 -41.33 -14.34
N LYS A 201 1.11 -40.73 -13.40
CA LYS A 201 0.86 -39.28 -13.38
C LYS A 201 2.04 -38.53 -12.78
N LEU A 202 2.67 -39.10 -11.74
CA LEU A 202 3.85 -38.52 -11.09
C LEU A 202 5.08 -38.53 -11.99
N ASP A 203 5.27 -39.58 -12.80
CA ASP A 203 6.43 -39.74 -13.71
C ASP A 203 6.22 -39.10 -15.09
N SER A 204 5.39 -38.05 -15.18
CA SER A 204 5.03 -37.43 -16.45
C SER A 204 5.33 -35.94 -16.49
N ILE A 205 6.36 -35.56 -17.25
CA ILE A 205 6.66 -34.16 -17.61
C ILE A 205 5.43 -33.47 -18.20
N LYS A 206 4.66 -34.19 -19.03
CA LYS A 206 3.46 -33.65 -19.67
C LYS A 206 2.40 -33.28 -18.63
N VAL A 207 2.14 -34.16 -17.65
CA VAL A 207 1.17 -33.89 -16.59
C VAL A 207 1.61 -32.70 -15.74
N VAL A 208 2.86 -32.66 -15.28
CA VAL A 208 3.37 -31.56 -14.44
C VAL A 208 3.35 -30.23 -15.20
N ARG A 209 3.79 -30.22 -16.47
CA ARG A 209 3.74 -29.02 -17.33
C ARG A 209 2.31 -28.53 -17.53
N GLN A 210 1.37 -29.44 -17.76
CA GLN A 210 -0.05 -29.10 -17.88
C GLN A 210 -0.60 -28.51 -16.57
N MET A 211 -0.24 -29.09 -15.42
CA MET A 211 -0.63 -28.56 -14.11
C MET A 211 -0.15 -27.12 -13.91
N LEU A 212 1.12 -26.85 -14.21
CA LEU A 212 1.71 -25.52 -14.09
C LEU A 212 1.13 -24.50 -15.10
N ASN A 213 0.62 -24.95 -16.25
CA ASN A 213 -0.04 -24.06 -17.21
C ASN A 213 -1.50 -23.75 -16.85
N GLU A 214 -2.26 -24.73 -16.34
CA GLU A 214 -3.69 -24.59 -16.07
C GLU A 214 -3.97 -23.92 -14.71
N MET A 215 -3.17 -24.20 -13.68
CA MET A 215 -3.41 -23.68 -12.33
C MET A 215 -3.43 -22.15 -12.25
N PRO A 216 -2.50 -21.39 -12.88
CA PRO A 216 -2.59 -19.93 -12.86
C PRO A 216 -3.94 -19.42 -13.35
N SER A 217 -4.48 -19.96 -14.45
CA SER A 217 -5.78 -19.55 -15.00
C SER A 217 -6.95 -19.94 -14.09
N ILE A 218 -6.95 -21.15 -13.51
CA ILE A 218 -7.99 -21.64 -12.60
C ILE A 218 -8.07 -20.77 -11.32
N LEU A 219 -6.93 -20.24 -10.91
CA LEU A 219 -6.78 -19.43 -9.70
C LEU A 219 -6.80 -17.91 -9.99
N GLU A 220 -7.08 -17.50 -11.23
CA GLU A 220 -7.11 -16.09 -11.65
C GLU A 220 -5.79 -15.33 -11.38
N LEU A 221 -4.68 -16.06 -11.51
CA LEU A 221 -3.32 -15.56 -11.33
C LEU A 221 -2.69 -15.22 -12.69
N LYS A 222 -1.91 -14.14 -12.73
CA LYS A 222 -1.19 -13.73 -13.95
C LYS A 222 0.08 -14.56 -14.10
N LYS A 223 0.09 -15.49 -15.06
CA LYS A 223 1.30 -16.22 -15.48
C LYS A 223 2.27 -15.24 -16.17
N ILE A 224 3.54 -15.23 -15.75
CA ILE A 224 4.58 -14.35 -16.35
C ILE A 224 5.73 -15.11 -16.99
N SER A 225 5.82 -16.43 -16.78
CA SER A 225 6.79 -17.29 -17.46
C SER A 225 6.11 -18.52 -18.06
N GLU A 226 6.78 -19.17 -19.00
CA GLU A 226 6.47 -20.56 -19.31
C GLU A 226 6.89 -21.50 -18.16
N PRO A 227 6.25 -22.66 -17.99
CA PRO A 227 6.69 -23.64 -17.00
C PRO A 227 8.04 -24.26 -17.35
N ASN A 228 8.96 -24.22 -16.39
CA ASN A 228 10.22 -24.94 -16.44
C ASN A 228 10.05 -26.27 -15.71
N VAL A 229 10.22 -27.39 -16.43
CA VAL A 229 9.97 -28.73 -15.90
C VAL A 229 11.17 -29.63 -16.22
N PHE A 230 11.68 -30.30 -15.20
CA PHE A 230 12.87 -31.12 -15.24
C PHE A 230 12.53 -32.54 -14.79
N ASN A 231 13.04 -33.52 -15.52
CA ASN A 231 13.07 -34.90 -15.06
C ASN A 231 14.39 -35.15 -14.34
N TYR A 232 14.31 -35.46 -13.05
CA TYR A 232 15.45 -35.73 -12.20
C TYR A 232 15.57 -37.24 -11.96
N LYS A 233 16.72 -37.80 -12.33
CA LYS A 233 17.09 -39.18 -12.04
C LYS A 233 18.16 -39.19 -10.96
N ALA A 234 17.76 -39.58 -9.75
CA ALA A 234 18.63 -39.68 -8.59
C ALA A 234 19.39 -41.01 -8.57
N LYS A 235 20.45 -41.11 -7.76
CA LYS A 235 21.15 -42.39 -7.49
C LYS A 235 20.21 -43.41 -6.83
N ASN A 236 19.42 -42.94 -5.87
CA ASN A 236 18.33 -43.72 -5.28
C ASN A 236 17.07 -43.52 -6.12
N THR A 237 16.55 -44.59 -6.71
CA THR A 237 15.37 -44.50 -7.59
C THR A 237 14.14 -43.92 -6.88
N GLN A 238 14.04 -44.08 -5.56
CA GLN A 238 12.94 -43.51 -4.78
C GLN A 238 12.96 -41.98 -4.70
N ASP A 239 14.10 -41.35 -4.99
CA ASP A 239 14.28 -39.89 -4.99
C ASP A 239 14.23 -39.29 -6.41
N SER A 240 13.98 -40.13 -7.43
CA SER A 240 13.76 -39.68 -8.80
C SER A 240 12.34 -39.15 -8.98
N GLY A 241 12.14 -38.30 -9.98
CA GLY A 241 10.82 -37.78 -10.33
C GLY A 241 10.86 -36.50 -11.15
N ILE A 242 9.75 -35.78 -11.17
CA ILE A 242 9.56 -34.58 -11.98
C ILE A 242 9.48 -33.36 -11.06
N SER A 243 10.33 -32.36 -11.33
CA SER A 243 10.29 -31.07 -10.65
C SER A 243 9.92 -29.98 -11.64
N GLY A 244 9.01 -29.09 -11.28
CA GLY A 244 8.66 -27.99 -12.15
C GLY A 244 8.20 -26.75 -11.41
N VAL A 245 8.41 -25.60 -12.04
CA VAL A 245 8.05 -24.29 -11.52
C VAL A 245 7.50 -23.41 -12.64
N VAL A 246 6.52 -22.57 -12.30
CA VAL A 246 6.08 -21.45 -13.15
C VAL A 246 6.07 -20.18 -12.32
N VAL A 247 6.57 -19.10 -12.90
CA VAL A 247 6.56 -17.78 -12.28
C VAL A 247 5.24 -17.10 -12.61
N ILE A 248 4.61 -16.56 -11.57
CA ILE A 248 3.41 -15.72 -11.68
C ILE A 248 3.76 -14.31 -11.19
N ALA A 249 2.90 -13.32 -11.44
CA ALA A 249 3.10 -11.99 -10.90
C ALA A 249 3.32 -12.07 -9.37
N GLU A 250 4.50 -11.61 -8.94
CA GLU A 250 4.91 -11.45 -7.54
C GLU A 250 5.09 -12.77 -6.74
N SER A 251 5.06 -13.95 -7.39
CA SER A 251 5.31 -15.23 -6.69
C SER A 251 5.57 -16.41 -7.63
N HIS A 252 5.26 -17.65 -7.22
CA HIS A 252 5.47 -18.85 -8.02
C HIS A 252 4.54 -20.02 -7.64
N ILE A 253 4.44 -20.99 -8.54
CA ILE A 253 3.85 -22.30 -8.29
C ILE A 253 4.94 -23.34 -8.56
N ALA A 254 5.15 -24.25 -7.62
CA ALA A 254 6.13 -25.34 -7.73
C ALA A 254 5.50 -26.71 -7.47
N ILE A 255 5.97 -27.72 -8.20
CA ILE A 255 5.54 -29.12 -8.07
C ILE A 255 6.78 -30.00 -8.07
N HIS A 256 6.88 -30.89 -7.08
CA HIS A 256 7.88 -31.95 -7.02
C HIS A 256 7.19 -33.29 -6.86
N THR A 257 7.51 -34.26 -7.72
CA THR A 257 6.93 -35.60 -7.67
C THR A 257 7.99 -36.64 -7.32
N PHE A 258 7.56 -37.73 -6.67
CA PHE A 258 8.36 -38.89 -6.31
C PHE A 258 7.57 -40.15 -6.67
N PRO A 259 7.65 -40.62 -7.94
CA PRO A 259 6.77 -41.66 -8.46
C PRO A 259 6.81 -42.98 -7.69
N GLU A 260 8.00 -43.44 -7.31
CA GLU A 260 8.18 -44.69 -6.54
C GLU A 260 7.59 -44.61 -5.14
N LYS A 261 7.53 -43.41 -4.55
CA LYS A 261 6.91 -43.18 -3.23
C LYS A 261 5.40 -42.91 -3.34
N GLY A 262 4.85 -42.77 -4.54
CA GLY A 262 3.47 -42.32 -4.74
C GLY A 262 3.22 -40.93 -4.13
N PHE A 263 4.25 -40.08 -4.09
CA PHE A 263 4.24 -38.83 -3.33
C PHE A 263 4.42 -37.60 -4.23
N ALA A 264 3.75 -36.49 -3.90
CA ALA A 264 3.99 -35.20 -4.52
C ALA A 264 3.88 -34.04 -3.52
N LEU A 265 4.71 -33.04 -3.72
CA LEU A 265 4.65 -31.73 -3.07
C LEU A 265 4.17 -30.70 -4.10
N VAL A 266 3.07 -30.03 -3.79
CA VAL A 266 2.54 -28.91 -4.59
C VAL A 266 2.53 -27.66 -3.73
N ALA A 267 3.23 -26.63 -4.18
CA ALA A 267 3.30 -25.33 -3.52
C ALA A 267 2.69 -24.26 -4.42
N VAL A 268 1.68 -23.55 -3.91
CA VAL A 268 1.07 -22.40 -4.58
C VAL A 268 1.27 -21.19 -3.70
N SER A 269 2.11 -20.26 -4.14
CA SER A 269 2.38 -19.01 -3.43
C SER A 269 1.77 -17.86 -4.23
N SER A 270 1.05 -16.96 -3.58
CA SER A 270 0.56 -15.73 -4.20
C SER A 270 0.38 -14.59 -3.21
N CYS A 271 0.56 -13.37 -3.70
CA CYS A 271 0.20 -12.14 -3.00
C CYS A 271 -1.33 -11.88 -3.02
N LYS A 272 -2.09 -12.59 -3.87
CA LYS A 272 -3.55 -12.56 -3.87
C LYS A 272 -4.13 -13.66 -2.97
N SER A 273 -5.35 -13.45 -2.49
CA SER A 273 -6.10 -14.50 -1.80
C SER A 273 -6.37 -15.68 -2.75
N ILE A 274 -5.93 -16.87 -2.36
CA ILE A 274 -6.18 -18.12 -3.08
C ILE A 274 -7.12 -19.00 -2.25
N ASP A 275 -8.14 -19.55 -2.92
CA ASP A 275 -8.99 -20.59 -2.38
C ASP A 275 -8.28 -21.96 -2.46
N SER A 276 -7.93 -22.49 -1.29
CA SER A 276 -7.21 -23.75 -1.21
C SER A 276 -8.05 -24.96 -1.60
N LYS A 277 -9.40 -24.85 -1.56
CA LYS A 277 -10.30 -25.90 -2.06
C LYS A 277 -10.12 -26.10 -3.57
N LYS A 278 -10.09 -25.02 -4.35
CA LYS A 278 -9.83 -25.09 -5.81
C LYS A 278 -8.50 -25.77 -6.12
N VAL A 279 -7.45 -25.46 -5.35
CA VAL A 279 -6.13 -26.12 -5.50
C VAL A 279 -6.23 -27.62 -5.22
N LYS A 280 -6.85 -28.00 -4.10
CA LYS A 280 -7.01 -29.41 -3.70
C LYS A 280 -7.86 -30.21 -4.70
N GLU A 281 -8.98 -29.65 -5.17
CA GLU A 281 -9.84 -30.29 -6.17
C GLU A 281 -9.09 -30.54 -7.48
N TYR A 282 -8.37 -29.53 -7.96
CA TYR A 282 -7.59 -29.64 -9.18
C TYR A 282 -6.46 -30.68 -9.06
N VAL A 283 -5.68 -30.62 -7.97
CA VAL A 283 -4.60 -31.58 -7.70
C VAL A 283 -5.15 -33.01 -7.54
N SER A 284 -6.30 -33.16 -6.87
CA SER A 284 -6.96 -34.46 -6.70
C SER A 284 -7.34 -35.07 -8.05
N LYS A 285 -7.91 -34.27 -8.95
CA LYS A 285 -8.29 -34.70 -10.31
C LYS A 285 -7.08 -35.11 -11.15
N LYS A 286 -5.94 -34.40 -11.03
CA LYS A 286 -4.77 -34.64 -11.88
C LYS A 286 -3.87 -35.77 -11.39
N LEU A 287 -3.66 -35.87 -10.07
CA LEU A 287 -2.71 -36.83 -9.48
C LEU A 287 -3.37 -38.06 -8.84
N GLY A 288 -4.67 -37.99 -8.52
CA GLY A 288 -5.41 -39.07 -7.86
C GLY A 288 -4.81 -39.55 -6.54
N PRO A 289 -4.46 -38.66 -5.59
CA PRO A 289 -3.94 -39.06 -4.28
C PRO A 289 -4.99 -39.81 -3.46
N ARG A 290 -4.53 -40.72 -2.60
CA ARG A 290 -5.37 -41.32 -1.54
C ARG A 290 -5.53 -40.40 -0.32
N GLY A 291 -4.59 -39.49 -0.12
CA GLY A 291 -4.65 -38.49 0.95
C GLY A 291 -3.91 -37.21 0.58
N ILE A 292 -4.40 -36.08 1.08
CA ILE A 292 -3.77 -34.76 0.94
C ILE A 292 -3.68 -34.14 2.34
N SER A 293 -2.47 -33.80 2.76
CA SER A 293 -2.24 -32.93 3.92
C SER A 293 -1.97 -31.51 3.43
N GLU A 294 -2.62 -30.53 4.06
CA GLU A 294 -2.55 -29.12 3.70
C GLU A 294 -1.90 -28.33 4.82
N LYS A 295 -0.94 -27.49 4.47
CA LYS A 295 -0.41 -26.44 5.34
C LYS A 295 -0.53 -25.11 4.63
N VAL A 296 -1.24 -24.17 5.26
CA VAL A 296 -1.30 -22.78 4.80
C VAL A 296 -0.31 -21.99 5.63
N VAL A 297 0.60 -21.28 4.96
CA VAL A 297 1.57 -20.40 5.57
C VAL A 297 1.31 -19.00 5.04
N GLU A 298 1.12 -18.07 5.94
CA GLU A 298 0.86 -16.68 5.61
C GLU A 298 2.09 -15.87 6.01
N LYS A 299 2.74 -15.23 5.03
CA LYS A 299 4.05 -14.58 5.16
C LYS A 299 3.94 -13.07 5.00
N GLY A 300 4.85 -12.36 5.67
CA GLY A 300 4.93 -10.89 5.62
C GLY A 300 3.90 -10.17 6.50
N ARG A 301 3.27 -10.85 7.46
CA ARG A 301 2.27 -10.24 8.36
C ARG A 301 2.83 -8.96 8.97
N GLY A 302 2.33 -7.79 8.60
CA GLY A 302 2.81 -6.51 9.14
C GLY A 302 4.28 -6.21 8.80
N TRP A 303 4.73 -6.51 7.57
CA TRP A 303 6.02 -6.04 7.10
C TRP A 303 6.01 -4.50 7.05
N PRO A 304 6.96 -3.83 7.70
CA PRO A 304 7.02 -2.37 7.70
C PRO A 304 7.40 -1.83 6.30
N LYS A 305 6.73 -0.77 5.84
CA LYS A 305 7.18 0.00 4.66
C LYS A 305 8.54 0.68 4.90
N ASN A 306 8.87 0.95 6.18
CA ASN A 306 10.17 1.51 6.58
C ASN A 306 11.25 0.41 6.62
N ILE A 307 12.35 0.64 5.89
CA ILE A 307 13.45 -0.32 5.71
C ILE A 307 14.09 -0.72 7.05
N GLU A 308 14.31 0.20 7.99
CA GLU A 308 14.92 -0.12 9.28
C GLU A 308 14.05 -1.06 10.11
N LYS A 309 12.75 -0.78 10.18
CA LYS A 309 11.78 -1.65 10.86
C LYS A 309 11.65 -3.00 10.15
N ALA A 310 11.68 -3.01 8.81
CA ALA A 310 11.67 -4.24 8.03
C ALA A 310 12.94 -5.07 8.26
N ALA A 311 14.11 -4.44 8.34
CA ALA A 311 15.37 -5.10 8.63
C ALA A 311 15.41 -5.69 10.04
N ALA A 312 14.89 -4.96 11.04
CA ALA A 312 14.75 -5.47 12.41
C ALA A 312 13.83 -6.70 12.45
N LYS A 313 12.65 -6.61 11.84
CA LYS A 313 11.71 -7.74 11.77
C LYS A 313 12.28 -8.95 11.01
N ALA A 314 12.99 -8.71 9.89
CA ALA A 314 13.65 -9.77 9.14
C ALA A 314 14.75 -10.46 9.96
N LYS A 315 15.41 -9.74 10.88
CA LYS A 315 16.40 -10.31 11.79
C LYS A 315 15.74 -11.20 12.84
N ASP A 316 14.60 -10.78 13.39
CA ASP A 316 13.83 -11.56 14.36
C ASP A 316 13.29 -12.86 13.71
N GLU A 317 12.66 -12.76 12.53
CA GLU A 317 12.18 -13.94 11.78
C GLU A 317 13.31 -14.90 11.39
N ARG A 318 14.53 -14.40 11.11
CA ARG A 318 15.70 -15.27 10.85
C ARG A 318 16.14 -16.04 12.08
N GLN A 319 16.00 -15.48 13.28
CA GLN A 319 16.36 -16.17 14.52
C GLN A 319 15.37 -17.30 14.84
N GLU A 320 14.08 -17.14 14.49
CA GLU A 320 13.08 -18.21 14.61
C GLU A 320 13.30 -19.40 13.67
N VAL A 321 14.03 -19.22 12.57
CA VAL A 321 14.39 -20.31 11.63
C VAL A 321 15.63 -21.07 12.09
N ILE A 322 16.43 -20.51 13.00
CA ILE A 322 17.54 -21.19 13.66
C ILE A 322 16.97 -21.87 14.91
N VAL A 323 16.29 -22.99 14.72
CA VAL A 323 15.95 -23.91 15.81
C VAL A 323 16.42 -25.30 15.38
N ASP A 324 17.46 -25.76 16.08
CA ASP A 324 18.12 -27.08 16.15
C ASP A 324 18.26 -27.94 14.88
#